data_AF-A0A7R9WTT5-F1
#
_entry.id   AF-A0A7R9WTT5-F1
#
_cell.length_a   1.000
_cell.length_b   1.000
_cell.length_c   1.000
_cell.angle_alpha   90.00
_cell.angle_beta   90.00
_cell.angle_gamma   90.00
#
_symmetry.space_group_name_H-M   'P 1'
#
loop_
_entity.id
_entity.type
_entity.pdbx_description
1 polymer ?
#
loop_
_entity_poly.entity_id
_entity_poly.type
_entity_poly.pdbx_seq_one_letter_code
_entity_poly.pdbx_strand_id
1 'polypeptide(L)'
;TDAFLINTVEYKVKGRQTRYLVKNKGKGKLWPKLELQKHPDSIVQIMQQEIMEYYNFIGVVERMEESLAAMTLLWQLQPTDVIVLSAKRSGGYDDAGHEGRCVRIPKAQRTPNVERYLQNKHVVANADVLLYHAVNASLDATISILGVDRVQSRTQQIRCLQRFATERCQDEAHFPCSADGEPQIELSQRSCYVQDAGCGHACVARVLATEAATAACSVG
;
A
#
# COMPACT_ATOMS: atom_id res chain seq x y z
N THR A 1 22.03 -16.02 -6.99
CA THR A 1 21.29 -14.98 -7.74
C THR A 1 20.17 -15.70 -8.41
N ASP A 2 19.11 -15.92 -7.64
CA ASP A 2 18.22 -17.05 -7.86
C ASP A 2 16.96 -16.58 -8.58
N ALA A 3 16.53 -17.43 -9.50
CA ALA A 3 15.46 -17.21 -10.44
C ALA A 3 14.15 -16.80 -9.75
N PHE A 4 13.58 -15.67 -10.19
CA PHE A 4 12.21 -15.32 -9.83
C PHE A 4 11.25 -16.32 -10.49
N LEU A 5 10.48 -17.01 -9.65
CA LEU A 5 9.47 -17.99 -10.03
C LEU A 5 8.34 -17.32 -10.82
N ILE A 6 8.04 -17.91 -11.98
CA ILE A 6 6.88 -17.58 -12.81
C ILE A 6 5.65 -18.16 -12.11
N ASN A 7 4.81 -17.30 -11.53
CA ASN A 7 3.49 -17.73 -11.03
C ASN A 7 2.46 -17.70 -12.16
N THR A 8 1.80 -18.83 -12.38
CA THR A 8 0.64 -18.92 -13.27
C THR A 8 -0.61 -18.63 -12.45
N VAL A 9 -1.38 -17.59 -12.80
CA VAL A 9 -2.65 -17.29 -12.15
C VAL A 9 -3.79 -17.86 -13.01
N GLU A 10 -4.50 -18.87 -12.50
CA GLU A 10 -5.69 -19.42 -13.15
C GLU A 10 -6.95 -18.74 -12.59
N TYR A 11 -7.71 -18.04 -13.45
CA TYR A 11 -9.03 -17.50 -13.10
C TYR A 11 -10.15 -18.33 -13.74
N LYS A 12 -11.17 -18.66 -12.95
CA LYS A 12 -12.45 -19.21 -13.44
C LYS A 12 -13.56 -18.20 -13.18
N VAL A 13 -14.20 -17.72 -14.25
CA VAL A 13 -15.43 -16.92 -14.17
C VAL A 13 -16.53 -17.63 -14.94
N LYS A 14 -17.60 -18.00 -14.23
CA LYS A 14 -18.87 -18.54 -14.80
C LYS A 14 -18.69 -19.65 -15.85
N GLY A 15 -17.92 -20.68 -15.53
CA GLY A 15 -17.83 -21.90 -16.36
C GLY A 15 -16.93 -21.79 -17.60
N ARG A 16 -16.24 -20.66 -17.82
CA ARG A 16 -15.14 -20.59 -18.78
C ARG A 16 -13.81 -20.64 -18.03
N GLN A 17 -12.99 -21.64 -18.35
CA GLN A 17 -11.62 -21.74 -17.85
C GLN A 17 -10.72 -21.05 -18.88
N THR A 18 -10.23 -19.85 -18.56
CA THR A 18 -9.28 -19.14 -19.41
C THR A 18 -7.90 -19.28 -18.79
N ARG A 19 -7.04 -20.07 -19.43
CA ARG A 19 -5.66 -20.30 -18.98
C ARG A 19 -4.77 -19.29 -19.66
N TYR A 20 -4.23 -18.34 -18.90
CA TYR A 20 -3.24 -17.40 -19.42
C TYR A 20 -1.84 -17.98 -19.17
N LEU A 21 -1.15 -18.32 -20.26
CA LEU A 21 0.26 -18.68 -20.23
C LEU A 21 1.05 -17.43 -20.56
N VAL A 22 1.88 -16.97 -19.63
CA VAL A 22 2.74 -15.81 -19.93
C VAL A 22 4.15 -16.28 -20.23
N LYS A 23 4.60 -15.99 -21.46
CA LYS A 23 5.96 -16.25 -21.94
C LYS A 23 6.71 -14.93 -22.00
N ASN A 24 7.84 -14.88 -21.32
CA ASN A 24 8.70 -13.70 -21.30
C ASN A 24 9.59 -13.65 -22.56
N LYS A 25 9.59 -12.52 -23.26
CA LYS A 25 10.61 -12.14 -24.25
C LYS A 25 10.93 -10.66 -24.04
N GLY A 26 12.01 -10.39 -23.31
CA GLY A 26 12.43 -9.03 -23.00
C GLY A 26 12.91 -8.21 -24.20
N LYS A 27 12.69 -6.89 -24.14
CA LYS A 27 13.70 -5.80 -24.06
C LYS A 27 12.98 -4.46 -24.29
N GLY A 28 13.23 -3.52 -23.38
CA GLY A 28 12.38 -2.34 -23.14
C GLY A 28 12.38 -1.23 -24.20
N LYS A 29 11.46 -0.28 -23.98
CA LYS A 29 11.52 1.13 -24.41
C LYS A 29 10.44 1.98 -23.72
N LEU A 30 10.80 3.25 -23.53
CA LEU A 30 10.07 4.38 -22.94
C LEU A 30 8.63 4.54 -23.50
N TRP A 31 7.67 4.78 -22.60
CA TRP A 31 6.22 4.83 -22.78
C TRP A 31 5.70 5.46 -24.10
N PRO A 32 5.07 4.67 -25.01
CA PRO A 32 4.21 5.20 -26.05
C PRO A 32 2.80 5.49 -25.50
N LYS A 33 2.09 6.45 -26.12
CA LYS A 33 0.66 6.72 -25.89
C LYS A 33 -0.13 5.42 -26.01
N LEU A 34 -0.72 4.96 -24.91
CA LEU A 34 -1.51 3.73 -24.85
C LEU A 34 -2.86 3.95 -25.54
N GLU A 35 -2.94 3.69 -26.85
CA GLU A 35 -4.22 3.44 -27.49
C GLU A 35 -4.68 2.03 -27.09
N LEU A 36 -5.59 1.97 -26.11
CA LEU A 36 -6.24 0.74 -25.67
C LEU A 36 -7.08 0.16 -26.83
N GLN A 37 -6.44 -0.57 -27.74
CA GLN A 37 -7.12 -1.47 -28.65
C GLN A 37 -7.79 -2.56 -27.81
N LYS A 38 -9.06 -2.84 -28.12
CA LYS A 38 -9.99 -3.74 -27.42
C LYS A 38 -9.60 -5.23 -27.53
N HIS A 39 -8.35 -5.57 -27.24
CA HIS A 39 -7.89 -6.95 -27.14
C HIS A 39 -7.58 -7.23 -25.67
N PRO A 40 -8.36 -8.09 -24.97
CA PRO A 40 -8.10 -8.39 -23.56
C PRO A 40 -6.68 -8.93 -23.32
N ASP A 41 -6.07 -9.56 -24.33
CA ASP A 41 -4.69 -10.03 -24.31
C ASP A 41 -3.67 -8.89 -24.20
N SER A 42 -3.98 -7.67 -24.68
CA SER A 42 -3.05 -6.53 -24.60
C SER A 42 -2.98 -5.96 -23.17
N ILE A 43 -4.11 -5.91 -22.45
CA ILE A 43 -4.14 -5.38 -21.08
C ILE A 43 -3.35 -6.29 -20.13
N VAL A 44 -3.52 -7.61 -20.25
CA VAL A 44 -2.76 -8.59 -19.44
C VAL A 44 -1.26 -8.48 -19.71
N GLN A 45 -0.86 -8.37 -20.99
CA GLN A 45 0.54 -8.22 -21.36
C GLN A 45 1.14 -6.93 -20.81
N ILE A 46 0.42 -5.81 -20.91
CA ILE A 46 0.88 -4.52 -20.39
C ILE A 46 1.00 -4.57 -18.87
N MET A 47 0.00 -5.08 -18.15
CA MET A 47 0.09 -5.24 -16.70
C MET A 47 1.30 -6.09 -16.30
N GLN A 48 1.57 -7.17 -17.03
CA GLN A 48 2.73 -7.98 -16.72
C GLN A 48 4.04 -7.25 -17.01
N GLN A 49 4.23 -6.78 -18.24
CA GLN A 49 5.52 -6.26 -18.70
C GLN A 49 5.86 -4.89 -18.10
N GLU A 50 4.86 -4.04 -17.89
CA GLU A 50 5.06 -2.65 -17.47
C GLU A 50 4.86 -2.45 -15.96
N ILE A 51 4.17 -3.37 -15.28
CA ILE A 51 3.91 -3.26 -13.84
C ILE A 51 4.59 -4.42 -13.11
N MET A 52 4.12 -5.65 -13.32
CA MET A 52 4.57 -6.77 -12.48
C MET A 52 6.05 -7.11 -12.67
N GLU A 53 6.61 -6.95 -13.87
CA GLU A 53 8.03 -7.22 -14.15
C GLU A 53 8.93 -6.02 -13.84
N TYR A 54 8.38 -4.80 -13.76
CA TYR A 54 9.16 -3.58 -13.55
C TYR A 54 9.38 -3.25 -12.07
N TYR A 55 8.37 -3.50 -11.23
CA TYR A 55 8.46 -3.21 -9.80
C TYR A 55 9.03 -4.41 -9.04
N ASN A 56 10.01 -4.16 -8.17
CA ASN A 56 10.59 -5.22 -7.32
C ASN A 56 9.67 -5.66 -6.18
N PHE A 57 8.70 -4.83 -5.82
CA PHE A 57 7.67 -5.11 -4.83
C PHE A 57 6.50 -4.15 -5.03
N ILE A 58 5.27 -4.63 -4.86
CA ILE A 58 4.05 -3.83 -4.89
C ILE A 58 3.24 -4.16 -3.63
N GLY A 59 3.00 -3.17 -2.79
CA GLY A 59 2.21 -3.32 -1.57
C GLY A 59 0.70 -3.21 -1.85
N VAL A 60 -0.11 -3.80 -0.97
CA VAL A 60 -1.58 -3.71 -0.99
C VAL A 60 -2.04 -2.94 0.24
N VAL A 61 -2.84 -1.90 0.06
CA VAL A 61 -3.25 -1.01 1.16
C VAL A 61 -4.14 -1.74 2.17
N GLU A 62 -5.02 -2.62 1.71
CA GLU A 62 -5.89 -3.45 2.54
C GLU A 62 -5.10 -4.47 3.38
N ARG A 63 -3.84 -4.73 3.00
CA ARG A 63 -2.89 -5.59 3.69
C ARG A 63 -1.60 -4.83 3.98
N MET A 64 -1.72 -3.56 4.36
CA MET A 64 -0.58 -2.65 4.50
C MET A 64 0.48 -3.22 5.46
N GLU A 65 0.08 -3.74 6.63
CA GLU A 65 1.09 -4.23 7.59
C GLU A 65 1.79 -5.52 7.12
N GLU A 66 1.09 -6.42 6.42
CA GLU A 66 1.73 -7.59 5.79
C GLU A 66 2.66 -7.16 4.66
N SER A 67 2.25 -6.15 3.88
CA SER A 67 3.06 -5.59 2.80
C SER A 67 4.35 -4.97 3.35
N LEU A 68 4.25 -4.18 4.41
CA LEU A 68 5.42 -3.61 5.10
C LEU A 68 6.27 -4.69 5.75
N ALA A 69 5.66 -5.73 6.34
CA ALA A 69 6.41 -6.85 6.91
C ALA A 69 7.21 -7.60 5.84
N ALA A 70 6.59 -7.92 4.70
CA ALA A 70 7.28 -8.55 3.57
C ALA A 70 8.42 -7.66 3.04
N MET A 71 8.16 -6.37 2.85
CA MET A 71 9.14 -5.38 2.39
C MET A 71 10.35 -5.26 3.33
N THR A 72 10.12 -5.14 4.63
CA THR A 72 11.22 -5.07 5.63
C THR A 72 12.06 -6.33 5.65
N LEU A 73 11.46 -7.51 5.42
CA LEU A 73 12.19 -8.77 5.33
C LEU A 73 12.99 -8.91 4.03
N LEU A 74 12.43 -8.49 2.89
CA LEU A 74 13.11 -8.51 1.59
C LEU A 74 14.34 -7.60 1.57
N TRP A 75 14.20 -6.39 2.14
CA TRP A 75 15.25 -5.36 2.10
C TRP A 75 16.06 -5.26 3.39
N GLN A 76 15.84 -6.17 4.34
CA GLN A 76 16.54 -6.21 5.63
C GLN A 76 16.45 -4.90 6.43
N LEU A 77 15.30 -4.22 6.34
CA LEU A 77 15.02 -3.01 7.09
C LEU A 77 14.65 -3.32 8.53
N GLN A 78 14.89 -2.35 9.42
CA GLN A 78 14.35 -2.45 10.77
C GLN A 78 12.83 -2.16 10.74
N PRO A 79 12.03 -2.83 11.58
CA PRO A 79 10.59 -2.56 11.66
C PRO A 79 10.26 -1.10 12.00
N THR A 80 11.16 -0.44 12.72
CA THR A 80 11.04 0.96 13.11
C THR A 80 11.14 1.92 11.93
N ASP A 81 11.77 1.51 10.83
CA ASP A 81 12.00 2.36 9.64
C ASP A 81 10.72 2.57 8.83
N VAL A 82 9.69 1.75 9.05
CA VAL A 82 8.43 1.77 8.27
C VAL A 82 7.23 2.27 9.08
N ILE A 83 7.46 2.79 10.28
CA ILE A 83 6.39 3.29 11.15
C ILE A 83 6.04 4.73 10.78
N VAL A 84 4.76 4.99 10.50
CA VAL A 84 4.28 6.30 10.04
C VAL A 84 2.99 6.70 10.71
N LEU A 85 2.79 7.97 11.03
CA LEU A 85 1.49 8.42 11.53
C LEU A 85 0.52 8.67 10.38
N SER A 86 -0.73 8.26 10.56
CA SER A 86 -1.79 8.51 9.57
C SER A 86 -2.21 9.98 9.60
N ALA A 87 -1.87 10.71 8.55
CA ALA A 87 -2.28 12.11 8.32
C ALA A 87 -3.74 12.22 7.84
N LYS A 88 -4.22 11.22 7.11
CA LYS A 88 -5.55 11.21 6.50
C LYS A 88 -6.44 10.17 7.18
N ARG A 89 -7.46 10.64 7.90
CA ARG A 89 -8.46 9.80 8.55
C ARG A 89 -9.87 10.24 8.18
N SER A 90 -10.73 9.25 8.02
CA SER A 90 -12.17 9.45 7.82
C SER A 90 -12.75 10.36 8.91
N GLY A 91 -13.36 11.48 8.50
CA GLY A 91 -13.90 12.50 9.39
C GLY A 91 -12.93 13.64 9.76
N GLY A 92 -11.63 13.51 9.46
CA GLY A 92 -10.63 14.57 9.59
C GLY A 92 -10.62 15.52 8.39
N TYR A 93 -9.49 16.21 8.18
CA TYR A 93 -9.31 17.19 7.12
C TYR A 93 -8.05 16.91 6.30
N ASP A 94 -8.09 17.24 5.02
CA ASP A 94 -6.98 17.13 4.07
C ASP A 94 -6.88 18.42 3.27
N ASP A 95 -5.67 18.86 2.95
CA ASP A 95 -5.49 20.01 2.09
C ASP A 95 -5.66 19.65 0.60
N ALA A 96 -5.48 18.36 0.24
CA ALA A 96 -5.54 17.82 -1.11
C ALA A 96 -4.85 18.70 -2.18
N GLY A 97 -3.82 19.46 -1.79
CA GLY A 97 -3.17 20.45 -2.65
C GLY A 97 -4.06 21.63 -3.09
N HIS A 98 -5.20 21.87 -2.44
CA HIS A 98 -6.17 22.93 -2.75
C HIS A 98 -5.74 24.32 -2.26
N GLU A 99 -4.56 24.78 -2.67
CA GLU A 99 -4.10 26.17 -2.45
C GLU A 99 -4.20 26.62 -0.97
N GLY A 100 -3.96 25.69 -0.03
CA GLY A 100 -4.00 25.98 1.40
C GLY A 100 -5.39 25.92 2.04
N ARG A 101 -6.38 25.27 1.42
CA ARG A 101 -7.68 25.00 2.05
C ARG A 101 -7.80 23.57 2.56
N CYS A 102 -8.16 23.43 3.82
CA CYS A 102 -8.45 22.14 4.43
C CYS A 102 -9.90 21.74 4.22
N VAL A 103 -10.12 20.58 3.60
CA VAL A 103 -11.44 20.02 3.27
C VAL A 103 -11.69 18.79 4.13
N ARG A 104 -12.90 18.71 4.68
CA ARG A 104 -13.30 17.56 5.50
C ARG A 104 -13.34 16.28 4.66
N ILE A 105 -12.64 15.24 5.10
CA ILE A 105 -12.65 13.91 4.51
C ILE A 105 -13.96 13.22 4.91
N PRO A 106 -14.92 13.02 3.98
CA PRO A 106 -16.18 12.38 4.33
C PRO A 106 -15.94 10.91 4.70
N LYS A 107 -16.80 10.37 5.57
CA LYS A 107 -16.83 8.91 5.76
C LYS A 107 -17.29 8.28 4.45
N ALA A 108 -16.57 7.24 4.01
CA ALA A 108 -16.98 6.49 2.83
C ALA A 108 -18.40 5.92 3.05
N GLN A 109 -19.33 6.32 2.19
CA GLN A 109 -20.69 5.79 2.16
C GLN A 109 -20.92 5.13 0.81
N ARG A 110 -21.32 3.85 0.82
CA ARG A 110 -21.73 3.14 -0.39
C ARG A 110 -23.24 3.06 -0.44
N THR A 111 -23.85 3.67 -1.45
CA THR A 111 -25.27 3.48 -1.70
C THR A 111 -25.51 2.09 -2.29
N PRO A 112 -26.72 1.51 -2.15
CA PRO A 112 -27.04 0.22 -2.76
C PRO A 112 -26.79 0.18 -4.28
N ASN A 113 -26.95 1.31 -4.97
CA ASN A 113 -26.70 1.40 -6.41
C ASN A 113 -25.20 1.37 -6.74
N VAL A 114 -24.36 2.06 -5.96
CA VAL A 114 -22.90 2.01 -6.11
C VAL A 114 -22.39 0.60 -5.82
N GLU A 115 -22.87 -0.03 -4.74
CA GLU A 115 -22.48 -1.40 -4.40
C GLU A 115 -22.87 -2.38 -5.52
N ARG A 116 -24.10 -2.28 -6.05
CA ARG A 116 -24.53 -3.09 -7.20
C ARG A 116 -23.66 -2.86 -8.44
N TYR A 117 -23.23 -1.62 -8.69
CA TYR A 117 -22.34 -1.32 -9.81
C TYR A 117 -20.97 -1.98 -9.64
N LEU A 118 -20.37 -1.83 -8.45
CA LEU A 118 -19.07 -2.41 -8.09
C LEU A 118 -19.10 -3.94 -8.16
N GLN A 119 -20.19 -4.59 -7.76
CA GLN A 119 -20.32 -6.06 -7.79
C GLN A 119 -20.60 -6.66 -9.18
N ASN A 120 -21.01 -5.85 -10.18
CA ASN A 120 -21.41 -6.36 -11.49
C ASN A 120 -20.46 -5.90 -12.61
N LYS A 121 -20.78 -4.77 -13.25
CA LYS A 121 -20.14 -4.34 -14.50
C LYS A 121 -18.71 -3.87 -14.28
N HIS A 122 -18.38 -3.39 -13.08
CA HIS A 122 -17.05 -2.89 -12.78
C HIS A 122 -16.01 -4.02 -12.75
N VAL A 123 -16.29 -5.14 -12.09
CA VAL A 123 -15.33 -6.25 -11.92
C VAL A 123 -14.93 -6.92 -13.24
N VAL A 124 -15.86 -7.09 -14.17
CA VAL A 124 -15.61 -7.92 -15.38
C VAL A 124 -14.67 -7.24 -16.39
N ALA A 125 -14.55 -5.91 -16.37
CA ALA A 125 -13.79 -5.16 -17.36
C ALA A 125 -12.80 -4.15 -16.74
N ASN A 126 -12.62 -4.15 -15.43
CA ASN A 126 -11.69 -3.23 -14.78
C ASN A 126 -10.29 -3.87 -14.65
N ALA A 127 -9.32 -3.27 -15.33
CA ALA A 127 -7.91 -3.64 -15.23
C ALA A 127 -7.37 -3.49 -13.80
N ASP A 128 -7.88 -2.52 -13.02
CA ASP A 128 -7.45 -2.31 -11.63
C ASP A 128 -7.83 -3.51 -10.74
N VAL A 129 -8.98 -4.13 -10.99
CA VAL A 129 -9.41 -5.33 -10.24
C VAL A 129 -8.49 -6.50 -10.57
N LEU A 130 -8.14 -6.66 -11.85
CA LEU A 130 -7.19 -7.69 -12.27
C LEU A 130 -5.79 -7.45 -11.67
N LEU A 131 -5.30 -6.22 -11.73
CA LEU A 131 -4.03 -5.83 -11.12
C LEU A 131 -4.04 -6.05 -9.61
N TYR A 132 -5.10 -5.62 -8.92
CA TYR A 132 -5.27 -5.82 -7.48
C TYR A 132 -5.14 -7.30 -7.10
N HIS A 133 -5.81 -8.19 -7.83
CA HIS A 133 -5.70 -9.62 -7.54
C HIS A 133 -4.33 -10.20 -7.90
N ALA A 134 -3.71 -9.74 -8.99
CA ALA A 134 -2.36 -10.16 -9.36
C ALA A 134 -1.33 -9.75 -8.31
N VAL A 135 -1.42 -8.53 -7.77
CA VAL A 135 -0.56 -8.02 -6.69
C VAL A 135 -0.82 -8.79 -5.40
N ASN A 136 -2.07 -9.08 -5.04
CA ASN A 136 -2.37 -9.91 -3.87
C ASN A 136 -1.75 -11.31 -3.98
N ALA A 137 -1.89 -11.97 -5.14
CA ALA A 137 -1.27 -13.27 -5.38
C ALA A 137 0.26 -13.20 -5.34
N SER A 138 0.84 -12.11 -5.83
CA SER A 138 2.28 -11.85 -5.75
C SER A 138 2.76 -11.67 -4.31
N LEU A 139 1.99 -10.95 -3.49
CA LEU A 139 2.25 -10.81 -2.05
C LEU A 139 2.18 -12.17 -1.34
N ASP A 140 1.15 -12.98 -1.59
CA ASP A 140 1.02 -14.32 -0.98
C ASP A 140 2.19 -15.24 -1.36
N ALA A 141 2.62 -15.23 -2.62
CA ALA A 141 3.79 -15.97 -3.06
C ALA A 141 5.07 -15.49 -2.36
N THR A 142 5.22 -14.17 -2.20
CA THR A 142 6.35 -13.57 -1.47
C THR A 142 6.35 -14.01 0.00
N ILE A 143 5.18 -14.01 0.65
CA ILE A 143 5.03 -14.45 2.04
C ILE A 143 5.40 -15.93 2.18
N SER A 144 4.95 -16.77 1.24
CA SER A 144 5.31 -18.20 1.21
C SER A 144 6.83 -18.40 1.11
N ILE A 145 7.52 -17.63 0.26
CA ILE A 145 8.99 -17.69 0.10
C ILE A 145 9.72 -17.21 1.37
N LEU A 146 9.25 -16.14 1.99
CA LEU A 146 9.86 -15.57 3.20
C LEU A 146 9.58 -16.40 4.46
N GLY A 147 8.54 -17.23 4.43
CA GLY A 147 8.00 -18.00 5.55
C GLY A 147 6.82 -17.28 6.22
N VAL A 148 5.67 -17.96 6.26
CA VAL A 148 4.41 -17.41 6.80
C VAL A 148 4.57 -16.94 8.25
N ASP A 149 5.11 -17.79 9.13
CA ASP A 149 5.29 -17.46 10.55
C ASP A 149 6.22 -16.25 10.75
N ARG A 150 7.26 -16.15 9.91
CA ARG A 150 8.22 -15.04 9.96
C ARG A 150 7.56 -13.72 9.56
N VAL A 151 6.78 -13.71 8.49
CA VAL A 151 6.02 -12.52 8.07
C VAL A 151 4.97 -12.17 9.12
N GLN A 152 4.26 -13.14 9.65
CA GLN A 152 3.23 -12.92 10.67
C GLN A 152 3.82 -12.31 11.95
N SER A 153 4.95 -12.85 12.45
CA SER A 153 5.70 -12.28 13.58
C SER A 153 6.11 -10.84 13.28
N ARG A 154 6.71 -10.57 12.11
CA ARG A 154 7.08 -9.21 11.72
C ARG A 154 5.86 -8.28 11.62
N THR A 155 4.73 -8.77 11.14
CA THR A 155 3.47 -8.01 11.00
C THR A 155 2.94 -7.61 12.38
N GLN A 156 2.96 -8.52 13.35
CA GLN A 156 2.56 -8.24 14.73
C GLN A 156 3.47 -7.19 15.39
N GLN A 157 4.79 -7.31 15.17
CA GLN A 157 5.74 -6.33 15.65
C GLN A 157 5.47 -4.94 15.07
N ILE A 158 5.30 -4.82 13.74
CA ILE A 158 4.98 -3.55 13.08
C ILE A 158 3.67 -2.97 13.64
N ARG A 159 2.61 -3.78 13.80
CA ARG A 159 1.34 -3.32 14.39
C ARG A 159 1.50 -2.81 15.82
N CYS A 160 2.34 -3.46 16.62
CA CYS A 160 2.63 -3.00 17.98
C CYS A 160 3.36 -1.65 17.96
N LEU A 161 4.44 -1.54 17.19
CA LEU A 161 5.23 -0.30 17.08
C LEU A 161 4.39 0.85 16.52
N GLN A 162 3.54 0.57 15.53
CA GLN A 162 2.62 1.53 14.94
C GLN A 162 1.64 2.10 15.97
N ARG A 163 1.08 1.23 16.82
CA ARG A 163 0.18 1.64 17.91
C ARG A 163 0.94 2.44 18.96
N PHE A 164 2.09 1.95 19.40
CA PHE A 164 2.94 2.63 20.38
C PHE A 164 3.32 4.04 19.92
N ALA A 165 3.78 4.18 18.67
CA ALA A 165 4.10 5.48 18.08
C ALA A 165 2.85 6.37 17.98
N THR A 166 1.70 5.83 17.57
CA THR A 166 0.45 6.60 17.50
C THR A 166 0.04 7.13 18.87
N GLU A 167 0.03 6.29 19.91
CA GLU A 167 -0.35 6.70 21.26
C GLU A 167 0.55 7.79 21.85
N ARG A 168 1.83 7.82 21.46
CA ARG A 168 2.81 8.76 22.02
C ARG A 168 3.04 10.01 21.20
N CYS A 169 2.83 9.93 19.88
CA CYS A 169 3.23 10.97 18.95
C CYS A 169 2.08 11.64 18.20
N GLN A 170 0.86 11.09 18.24
CA GLN A 170 -0.26 11.64 17.47
C GLN A 170 -0.55 13.10 17.82
N ASP A 171 -0.46 13.47 19.10
CA ASP A 171 -0.79 14.82 19.57
C ASP A 171 0.38 15.81 19.42
N GLU A 172 1.61 15.32 19.25
CA GLU A 172 2.80 16.16 18.95
C GLU A 172 2.98 16.37 17.44
N ALA A 173 2.40 15.49 16.61
CA ALA A 173 2.52 15.58 15.16
C ALA A 173 1.68 16.73 14.61
N HIS A 174 2.35 17.65 13.92
CA HIS A 174 1.67 18.67 13.13
C HIS A 174 1.45 18.18 11.70
N PHE A 175 0.18 18.03 11.32
CA PHE A 175 -0.25 17.69 9.97
C PHE A 175 -0.63 18.96 9.20
N PRO A 176 -0.69 18.94 7.85
CA PRO A 176 -1.05 20.12 7.07
C PRO A 176 -2.41 20.74 7.43
N CYS A 177 -3.35 19.93 7.94
CA CYS A 177 -4.64 20.39 8.44
C CYS A 177 -4.81 20.04 9.92
N SER A 178 -5.38 20.97 10.69
CA SER A 178 -5.77 20.72 12.09
C SER A 178 -7.01 19.82 12.17
N ALA A 179 -7.33 19.38 13.39
CA ALA A 179 -8.56 18.62 13.66
C ALA A 179 -9.83 19.43 13.33
N ASP A 180 -9.75 20.76 13.39
CA ASP A 180 -10.86 21.69 13.12
C ASP A 180 -10.89 22.17 11.65
N GLY A 181 -9.92 21.74 10.84
CA GLY A 181 -9.83 22.13 9.42
C GLY A 181 -9.12 23.45 9.19
N GLU A 182 -8.23 23.87 10.09
CA GLU A 182 -7.37 25.02 9.88
C GLU A 182 -6.04 24.60 9.22
N PRO A 183 -5.56 25.33 8.19
CA PRO A 183 -4.26 25.07 7.58
C PRO A 183 -3.10 25.32 8.56
N GLN A 184 -2.12 24.42 8.59
CA GLN A 184 -0.95 24.46 9.48
C GLN A 184 0.38 24.31 8.70
N ILE A 185 0.50 24.96 7.55
CA ILE A 185 1.59 24.74 6.58
C ILE A 185 2.99 24.91 7.19
N GLU A 186 3.23 25.97 7.97
CA GLU A 186 4.55 26.21 8.57
C GLU A 186 4.92 25.14 9.61
N LEU A 187 3.93 24.65 10.36
CA LEU A 187 4.13 23.61 11.37
C LEU A 187 4.34 22.24 10.69
N SER A 188 3.55 21.92 9.66
CA SER A 188 3.66 20.66 8.94
C SER A 188 4.99 20.54 8.19
N GLN A 189 5.52 21.63 7.62
CA GLN A 189 6.86 21.65 6.99
C GLN A 189 8.00 21.23 7.93
N ARG A 190 7.84 21.41 9.24
CA ARG A 190 8.82 20.98 10.25
C ARG A 190 8.58 19.57 10.77
N SER A 191 7.38 19.04 10.55
CA SER A 191 6.88 17.79 11.12
C SER A 191 6.86 16.65 10.08
N CYS A 192 6.74 16.97 8.79
CA CYS A 192 6.57 16.02 7.67
C CYS A 192 7.78 16.05 6.73
N TYR A 193 8.05 14.94 6.05
CA TYR A 193 9.15 14.86 5.08
C TYR A 193 8.83 15.59 3.77
N VAL A 194 7.61 15.39 3.26
CA VAL A 194 7.13 16.03 2.04
C VAL A 194 5.61 16.10 2.09
N GLN A 195 5.03 17.29 1.92
CA GLN A 195 3.58 17.51 2.03
C GLN A 195 3.03 16.89 3.33
N ASP A 196 2.10 15.94 3.23
CA ASP A 196 1.51 15.20 4.34
C ASP A 196 2.17 13.84 4.61
N ALA A 197 3.25 13.50 3.88
CA ALA A 197 3.94 12.23 4.01
C ALA A 197 4.95 12.26 5.18
N GLY A 198 4.86 11.25 6.04
CA GLY A 198 5.81 11.03 7.13
C GLY A 198 5.78 12.10 8.24
N CYS A 199 4.61 12.68 8.51
CA CYS A 199 4.44 13.63 9.60
C CYS A 199 4.73 13.01 10.98
N GLY A 200 5.23 13.82 11.91
CA GLY A 200 5.60 13.41 13.26
C GLY A 200 6.87 12.55 13.32
N HIS A 201 7.67 12.49 12.25
CA HIS A 201 8.83 11.59 12.17
C HIS A 201 9.83 11.79 13.31
N ALA A 202 10.02 13.03 13.78
CA ALA A 202 10.94 13.34 14.88
C ALA A 202 10.49 12.69 16.20
N CYS A 203 9.19 12.76 16.54
CA CYS A 203 8.67 12.07 17.70
C CYS A 203 8.77 10.55 17.52
N VAL A 204 8.36 10.03 16.36
CA VAL A 204 8.40 8.58 16.06
C VAL A 204 9.81 8.04 16.25
N ALA A 205 10.82 8.68 15.66
CA ALA A 205 12.22 8.27 15.81
C ALA A 205 12.66 8.30 17.28
N ARG A 206 12.32 9.36 18.02
CA ARG A 206 12.67 9.50 19.45
C ARG A 206 12.04 8.42 20.31
N VAL A 207 10.75 8.13 20.15
CA VAL A 207 10.05 7.15 21.00
C VAL A 207 10.45 5.71 20.66
N LEU A 208 10.74 5.42 19.39
CA LEU A 208 11.13 4.08 18.94
C LEU A 208 12.62 3.78 19.18
N ALA A 209 13.46 4.79 19.41
CA ALA A 209 14.85 4.60 19.86
C ALA A 209 14.97 4.16 21.33
N THR A 210 13.87 4.13 22.08
CA THR A 210 13.88 3.75 23.50
C THR A 210 13.80 2.24 23.70
N GLU A 211 14.47 1.72 24.72
CA GLU A 211 14.36 0.32 25.13
C GLU A 211 12.92 -0.09 25.46
N ALA A 212 12.09 0.86 25.91
CA ALA A 212 10.68 0.63 26.20
C ALA A 212 9.88 0.22 24.95
N ALA A 213 10.18 0.79 23.78
CA ALA A 213 9.53 0.40 22.53
C ALA A 213 9.93 -1.02 22.10
N THR A 214 11.22 -1.36 22.26
CA THR A 214 11.74 -2.69 21.96
C THR A 214 11.13 -3.75 22.88
N ALA A 215 11.03 -3.46 24.18
CA ALA A 215 10.44 -4.38 25.16
C ALA A 215 8.93 -4.53 24.99
N ALA A 216 8.21 -3.46 24.66
CA ALA A 216 6.76 -3.51 24.47
C ALA A 216 6.34 -4.33 23.25
N CYS A 217 7.20 -4.38 22.22
CA CYS A 217 6.86 -4.94 20.91
C CYS A 217 7.75 -6.11 20.47
N SER A 218 8.56 -6.67 21.38
CA SER A 218 9.28 -7.92 21.11
C SER A 218 8.29 -9.08 20.99
N VAL A 219 8.25 -9.70 19.81
CA VAL A 219 7.54 -10.96 19.61
C VAL A 219 8.42 -12.07 20.17
N GLY A 220 7.91 -12.77 21.19
CA GLY A 220 8.59 -13.90 21.83
C GLY A 220 8.66 -15.15 20.99
#